data_AF-A0A7S0RUG5-F1
#
_entry.id   AF-A0A7S0RUG5-F1
#
_cell.length_a   1.000
_cell.length_b   1.000
_cell.length_c   1.000
_cell.angle_alpha   90.00
_cell.angle_beta   90.00
_cell.angle_gamma   90.00
#
_symmetry.space_group_name_H-M   'P 1'
#
loop_
_entity.id
_entity.type
_entity.pdbx_description
1 polymer ?
#
loop_
_entity_poly.entity_id
_entity_poly.type
_entity_poly.pdbx_seq_one_letter_code
_entity_poly.pdbx_strand_id
1 'polypeptide(L)'
;LYYQEQESDSIGDKLVGSIINSLIFVVFIGVFTFGLYFLFKYNYTKVIWGFMGFSGLSIFGVIGTDTWLLVFQNVGIHLDKITFWVVMWNFAVVGVIQVFFWGGPLLLKQGYLIFIAVMTSTVFCRLPEWSTFLL
;
A
#
# COMPACT_ATOMS: atom_id res chain seq x y z
N LEU A 1 -7.51 -5.79 11.64
CA LEU A 1 -8.62 -6.71 11.32
C LEU A 1 -9.38 -6.98 12.61
N TYR A 2 -10.71 -7.03 12.55
CA TYR A 2 -11.58 -7.31 13.71
C TYR A 2 -11.64 -8.81 14.01
N TYR A 3 -11.68 -9.63 12.96
CA TYR A 3 -11.65 -11.10 13.06
C TYR A 3 -10.38 -11.67 12.44
N GLN A 4 -9.72 -12.62 13.13
CA GLN A 4 -8.61 -13.40 12.60
C GLN A 4 -9.13 -14.81 12.33
N GLU A 5 -9.27 -15.18 11.06
CA GLU A 5 -9.79 -16.50 10.65
C GLU A 5 -8.81 -17.61 11.08
N GLN A 6 -9.30 -18.58 11.86
CA GLN A 6 -8.57 -19.81 12.17
C GLN A 6 -9.15 -21.00 11.40
N GLU A 7 -8.32 -21.95 10.99
CA GLU A 7 -8.79 -23.11 10.21
C GLU A 7 -9.87 -23.92 10.95
N SER A 8 -9.85 -23.95 12.28
CA SER A 8 -10.79 -24.67 13.14
C SER A 8 -12.20 -24.07 13.23
N ASP A 9 -12.42 -22.85 12.76
CA ASP A 9 -13.71 -22.17 12.93
C ASP A 9 -14.80 -22.71 12.00
N SER A 10 -16.05 -22.65 12.46
CA SER A 10 -17.23 -22.97 11.65
C SER A 10 -17.33 -22.05 10.44
N ILE A 11 -17.82 -22.57 9.32
CA ILE A 11 -18.01 -21.83 8.06
C ILE A 11 -18.87 -20.57 8.29
N GLY A 12 -19.90 -20.68 9.17
CA GLY A 12 -20.76 -19.55 9.51
C GLY A 12 -20.02 -18.41 10.22
N ASP A 13 -19.13 -18.74 11.16
CA ASP A 13 -18.37 -17.75 11.93
C ASP A 13 -17.31 -17.07 11.05
N LYS A 14 -16.66 -17.82 10.15
CA LYS A 14 -15.77 -17.27 9.11
C LYS A 14 -16.49 -16.30 8.18
N LEU A 15 -17.71 -16.65 7.74
CA LEU A 15 -18.52 -15.81 6.86
C LEU A 15 -18.90 -14.48 7.54
N VAL A 16 -19.42 -14.54 8.77
CA VAL A 16 -19.83 -13.34 9.51
C VAL A 16 -18.62 -12.46 9.84
N GLY A 17 -17.53 -13.07 10.31
CA GLY A 17 -16.27 -12.36 10.60
C GLY A 17 -15.68 -11.67 9.38
N SER A 18 -15.69 -12.36 8.23
CA SER A 18 -15.23 -11.83 6.96
C SER A 18 -16.08 -10.64 6.47
N ILE A 19 -17.41 -10.76 6.49
CA ILE A 19 -18.31 -9.66 6.09
C ILE A 19 -18.02 -8.39 6.91
N ILE A 20 -17.82 -8.53 8.21
CA ILE A 20 -17.49 -7.40 9.09
C ILE A 20 -16.13 -6.81 8.73
N ASN A 21 -15.10 -7.63 8.51
CA ASN A 21 -13.78 -7.16 8.10
C ASN A 21 -13.82 -6.42 6.75
N SER A 22 -14.49 -6.96 5.74
CA SER A 22 -14.63 -6.35 4.42
C SER A 22 -15.43 -5.05 4.49
N LEU A 23 -16.51 -5.00 5.27
CA LEU A 23 -17.28 -3.77 5.49
C LEU A 23 -16.43 -2.67 6.13
N ILE A 24 -15.66 -2.99 7.18
CA ILE A 24 -14.74 -2.03 7.81
C ILE A 24 -13.74 -1.50 6.78
N PHE A 25 -13.20 -2.37 5.94
CA PHE A 25 -12.25 -1.99 4.90
C PHE A 25 -12.86 -1.05 3.84
N VAL A 26 -14.06 -1.37 3.34
CA VAL A 26 -14.78 -0.53 2.38
C VAL A 26 -15.13 0.84 2.98
N VAL A 27 -15.64 0.86 4.21
CA VAL A 27 -15.93 2.12 4.93
C VAL A 27 -14.65 2.94 5.11
N PHE A 28 -13.54 2.30 5.47
CA PHE A 28 -12.24 2.95 5.59
C PHE A 28 -11.83 3.62 4.27
N ILE A 29 -11.79 2.90 3.15
CA ILE A 29 -11.48 3.48 1.83
C ILE A 29 -12.48 4.58 1.45
N GLY A 30 -13.76 4.40 1.76
CA GLY A 30 -14.80 5.40 1.54
C GLY A 30 -14.49 6.71 2.26
N VAL A 31 -14.11 6.66 3.53
CA VAL A 31 -13.72 7.85 4.31
C VAL A 31 -12.53 8.56 3.67
N PHE A 32 -11.50 7.84 3.22
CA PHE A 32 -10.37 8.47 2.50
C PHE A 32 -10.80 9.10 1.18
N THR A 33 -11.63 8.41 0.41
CA THR A 33 -12.12 8.89 -0.90
C THR A 33 -12.96 10.16 -0.75
N PHE A 34 -13.94 10.16 0.16
CA PHE A 34 -14.75 11.34 0.44
C PHE A 34 -13.93 12.45 1.12
N GLY A 35 -12.98 12.10 1.99
CA GLY A 35 -12.08 13.05 2.63
C GLY A 35 -11.25 13.84 1.60
N LEU A 36 -10.63 13.14 0.64
CA LEU A 36 -9.91 13.77 -0.47
C LEU A 36 -10.84 14.58 -1.37
N TYR A 37 -12.04 14.08 -1.66
CA TYR A 37 -13.06 14.82 -2.41
C TYR A 37 -13.45 16.13 -1.73
N PHE A 38 -13.67 16.13 -0.41
CA PHE A 38 -13.98 17.35 0.34
C PHE A 38 -12.81 18.33 0.32
N LEU A 39 -11.57 17.86 0.53
CA LEU A 39 -10.37 18.69 0.41
C LEU A 39 -10.26 19.36 -0.97
N PHE A 40 -10.56 18.61 -2.03
CA PHE A 40 -10.61 19.13 -3.40
C PHE A 40 -11.71 20.18 -3.56
N LYS A 41 -12.92 19.90 -3.06
CA LYS A 41 -14.06 20.81 -3.11
C LYS A 41 -13.80 22.14 -2.40
N TYR A 42 -13.08 22.13 -1.28
CA TYR A 42 -12.71 23.34 -0.54
C TYR A 42 -11.41 24.00 -1.06
N ASN A 43 -10.89 23.58 -2.22
CA ASN A 43 -9.67 24.12 -2.85
C ASN A 43 -8.40 24.02 -1.96
N TYR A 44 -8.32 23.03 -1.07
CA TYR A 44 -7.11 22.77 -0.27
C TYR A 44 -6.03 22.01 -1.08
N THR A 45 -5.72 22.51 -2.27
CA THR A 45 -4.81 21.85 -3.23
C THR A 45 -3.41 21.57 -2.66
N LYS A 46 -2.90 22.46 -1.79
CA LYS A 46 -1.59 22.24 -1.13
C LYS A 46 -1.59 21.01 -0.23
N VAL A 47 -2.70 20.76 0.48
CA VAL A 47 -2.84 19.59 1.37
C VAL A 47 -2.91 18.32 0.54
N ILE A 48 -3.61 18.35 -0.61
CA ILE A 48 -3.69 17.22 -1.53
C ILE A 48 -2.30 16.88 -2.06
N TRP A 49 -1.54 17.87 -2.54
CA TRP A 49 -0.17 17.65 -3.00
C TRP A 49 0.76 17.08 -1.91
N GLY A 50 0.66 17.59 -0.69
CA GLY A 50 1.40 17.03 0.46
C GLY A 50 1.00 15.59 0.77
N PHE A 51 -0.30 15.29 0.74
CA PHE A 51 -0.83 13.95 0.94
C PHE A 51 -0.34 12.97 -0.14
N MET A 52 -0.36 13.37 -1.41
CA MET A 52 0.13 12.53 -2.52
C MET A 52 1.62 12.18 -2.35
N GLY A 53 2.45 13.16 -1.96
CA GLY A 53 3.86 12.92 -1.67
C GLY A 53 4.08 12.00 -0.47
N PHE A 54 3.38 12.25 0.65
CA PHE A 54 3.46 11.41 1.84
C PHE A 54 2.96 9.97 1.59
N SER A 55 1.86 9.82 0.86
CA SER A 55 1.32 8.51 0.46
C SER A 55 2.33 7.76 -0.41
N GLY A 56 2.94 8.42 -1.39
CA GLY A 56 3.96 7.80 -2.24
C GLY A 56 5.21 7.37 -1.44
N LEU A 57 5.69 8.21 -0.52
CA LEU A 57 6.80 7.86 0.38
C LEU A 57 6.44 6.67 1.29
N SER A 58 5.20 6.61 1.78
CA SER A 58 4.74 5.49 2.61
C SER A 58 4.68 4.18 1.82
N ILE A 59 4.23 4.23 0.56
CA ILE A 59 4.16 3.05 -0.32
C ILE A 59 5.57 2.56 -0.66
N PHE A 60 6.46 3.41 -1.19
CA PHE A 60 7.79 2.96 -1.59
C PHE A 60 8.75 2.75 -0.41
N GLY A 61 8.62 3.56 0.64
CA GLY A 61 9.44 3.50 1.83
C GLY A 61 9.00 2.37 2.75
N VAL A 62 7.82 2.46 3.35
CA VAL A 62 7.40 1.50 4.39
C VAL A 62 7.00 0.16 3.77
N ILE A 63 6.00 0.16 2.88
CA ILE A 63 5.51 -1.09 2.27
C ILE A 63 6.59 -1.69 1.37
N GLY A 64 7.28 -0.85 0.59
CA GLY A 64 8.37 -1.27 -0.28
C GLY A 64 9.51 -1.92 0.49
N THR A 65 9.97 -1.33 1.60
CA THR A 65 11.03 -1.92 2.44
C THR A 65 10.62 -3.27 3.01
N ASP A 66 9.40 -3.39 3.53
CA ASP A 66 8.90 -4.66 4.08
C ASP A 66 8.85 -5.77 3.01
N THR A 67 8.33 -5.46 1.82
CA THR A 67 8.28 -6.39 0.70
C THR A 67 9.66 -6.81 0.21
N TRP A 68 10.59 -5.87 0.02
CA TRP A 68 11.95 -6.20 -0.39
C TRP A 68 12.69 -7.03 0.67
N LEU A 69 12.47 -6.75 1.94
CA LEU A 69 13.06 -7.53 3.03
C LEU A 69 12.57 -8.98 3.00
N LEU A 70 11.25 -9.19 2.82
CA LEU A 70 10.68 -10.54 2.65
C LEU A 70 11.29 -11.25 1.44
N VAL A 71 11.47 -10.57 0.31
CA VAL A 71 12.10 -11.15 -0.88
C VAL A 71 13.55 -11.55 -0.61
N PHE A 72 14.35 -10.69 0.00
CA PHE A 72 15.75 -11.00 0.30
C PHE A 72 15.91 -12.14 1.29
N GLN A 73 15.04 -12.22 2.30
CA GLN A 73 15.02 -13.35 3.23
C GLN A 73 14.72 -14.68 2.53
N ASN A 74 13.77 -14.70 1.59
CA ASN A 74 13.44 -15.92 0.84
C ASN A 74 14.53 -16.35 -0.15
N VAL A 75 15.28 -15.39 -0.73
CA VAL A 75 16.37 -15.67 -1.66
C VAL A 75 17.70 -15.96 -0.91
N GLY A 76 17.75 -15.74 0.41
CA GLY A 76 18.95 -15.96 1.22
C GLY A 76 20.03 -14.88 1.03
N ILE A 77 19.68 -13.71 0.50
CA ILE A 77 20.61 -12.60 0.30
C ILE A 77 20.69 -11.79 1.59
N HIS A 78 21.89 -11.73 2.17
CA HIS A 78 22.16 -10.96 3.37
C HIS A 78 22.69 -9.57 2.96
N LEU A 79 21.83 -8.56 2.99
CA LEU A 79 22.23 -7.17 2.76
C LEU A 79 22.57 -6.48 4.09
N ASP A 80 23.60 -5.64 4.06
CA ASP A 80 23.88 -4.72 5.16
C ASP A 80 22.74 -3.71 5.32
N LYS A 81 22.35 -3.46 6.58
CA LYS A 81 21.19 -2.63 6.93
C LYS A 81 21.34 -1.19 6.42
N ILE A 82 22.55 -0.64 6.49
CA ILE A 82 22.82 0.75 6.07
C ILE A 82 22.68 0.85 4.56
N THR A 83 23.31 -0.07 3.83
CA THR A 83 23.26 -0.10 2.36
C THR A 83 21.82 -0.26 1.86
N PHE A 84 21.06 -1.18 2.44
CA PHE A 84 19.67 -1.40 2.09
C PHE A 84 18.80 -0.15 2.36
N TRP A 85 18.97 0.50 3.51
CA TRP A 85 18.21 1.70 3.84
C TRP A 85 18.50 2.86 2.87
N VAL A 86 19.78 3.07 2.51
CA VAL A 86 20.16 4.11 1.54
C VAL A 86 19.56 3.84 0.16
N VAL A 87 19.60 2.59 -0.33
CA VAL A 87 19.02 2.22 -1.63
C VAL A 87 17.51 2.43 -1.62
N MET A 88 16.81 1.95 -0.58
CA MET A 88 15.36 2.09 -0.46
C MET A 88 14.93 3.55 -0.32
N TRP A 89 15.68 4.38 0.40
CA TRP A 89 15.43 5.81 0.50
C TRP A 89 15.53 6.51 -0.86
N ASN A 90 16.60 6.23 -1.62
CA ASN A 90 16.77 6.78 -2.96
C ASN A 90 15.64 6.33 -3.90
N PHE A 91 15.28 5.05 -3.88
CA PHE A 91 14.17 4.51 -4.66
C PHE A 91 12.84 5.19 -4.32
N ALA A 92 12.54 5.40 -3.02
CA ALA A 92 11.32 6.04 -2.58
C ALA A 92 11.23 7.51 -2.99
N VAL A 93 12.30 8.28 -2.78
CA VAL A 93 12.33 9.71 -3.12
C VAL A 93 12.23 9.91 -4.64
N VAL A 94 13.01 9.17 -5.42
CA VAL A 94 12.97 9.25 -6.88
C VAL A 94 11.61 8.82 -7.42
N GLY A 95 11.02 7.75 -6.87
CA GLY A 95 9.68 7.29 -7.27
C GLY A 95 8.60 8.34 -7.03
N VAL A 96 8.61 9.00 -5.87
CA VAL A 96 7.65 10.06 -5.56
C VAL A 96 7.80 11.26 -6.48
N ILE A 97 9.03 11.71 -6.70
CA ILE A 97 9.32 12.83 -7.59
C ILE A 97 8.85 12.50 -9.02
N GLN A 98 9.22 11.34 -9.55
CA GLN A 98 8.91 10.93 -10.92
C GLN A 98 7.41 10.71 -11.17
N VAL A 99 6.67 10.19 -10.20
CA VAL A 99 5.24 9.86 -10.38
C VAL A 99 4.37 11.11 -10.22
N PHE A 100 4.61 11.91 -9.18
CA PHE A 100 3.69 12.97 -8.76
C PHE A 100 4.17 14.38 -9.13
N PHE A 101 5.46 14.68 -8.97
CA PHE A 101 5.96 16.06 -9.01
C PHE A 101 6.68 16.44 -10.32
N TRP A 102 7.16 15.46 -11.08
CA TRP A 102 7.99 15.70 -12.26
C TRP A 102 7.46 14.99 -13.51
N GLY A 103 7.50 15.69 -14.64
CA GLY A 103 7.15 15.18 -15.97
C GLY A 103 8.32 14.47 -16.65
N GLY A 104 8.94 13.49 -15.98
CA GLY A 104 10.09 12.77 -16.51
C GLY A 104 9.73 11.79 -17.64
N PRO A 105 10.69 10.97 -18.10
CA PRO A 105 10.46 10.04 -19.21
C PRO A 105 9.36 9.02 -18.89
N LEU A 106 8.49 8.78 -19.89
CA LEU A 106 7.28 7.95 -19.75
C LEU A 106 7.59 6.53 -19.23
N LEU A 107 8.67 5.91 -19.71
CA LEU A 107 9.10 4.58 -19.30
C LEU A 107 9.38 4.48 -17.79
N LEU A 108 10.07 5.48 -17.22
CA LEU A 108 10.34 5.49 -15.78
C LEU A 108 9.04 5.67 -14.98
N LYS A 109 8.16 6.56 -15.43
CA LYS A 109 6.86 6.78 -14.77
C LYS A 109 6.01 5.50 -14.78
N GLN A 110 5.94 4.82 -15.92
CA GLN A 110 5.23 3.54 -16.05
C GLN A 110 5.85 2.46 -15.16
N GLY A 111 7.19 2.35 -15.13
CA GLY A 111 7.89 1.42 -14.24
C GLY A 111 7.53 1.65 -12.76
N TYR A 112 7.57 2.89 -12.29
CA TYR A 112 7.18 3.22 -10.92
C TYR A 112 5.69 2.98 -10.63
N LEU A 113 4.80 3.18 -11.60
CA LEU A 113 3.38 2.83 -11.45
C LEU A 113 3.18 1.32 -11.30
N ILE A 114 3.93 0.50 -12.04
CA ILE A 114 3.92 -0.96 -11.88
C ILE A 114 4.41 -1.33 -10.49
N PHE A 115 5.49 -0.73 -10.00
CA PHE A 115 5.97 -0.96 -8.64
C PHE A 115 4.91 -0.59 -7.58
N ILE A 116 4.18 0.52 -7.73
CA ILE A 116 3.08 0.88 -6.82
C ILE A 116 2.02 -0.22 -6.80
N ALA A 117 1.64 -0.74 -7.97
CA ALA A 117 0.64 -1.81 -8.06
C ALA A 117 1.12 -3.09 -7.37
N VAL A 118 2.37 -3.52 -7.61
CA VAL A 118 2.95 -4.70 -6.97
C VAL A 118 3.03 -4.52 -5.45
N MET A 119 3.56 -3.40 -4.97
CA MET A 119 3.69 -3.15 -3.53
C MET A 119 2.34 -3.07 -2.84
N THR A 120 1.36 -2.40 -3.44
CA THR A 120 0.00 -2.34 -2.87
C THR A 120 -0.66 -3.73 -2.87
N SER A 121 -0.43 -4.54 -3.91
CA SER A 121 -0.90 -5.94 -3.96
C SER A 121 -0.41 -6.77 -2.77
N THR A 122 0.83 -6.56 -2.32
CA THR A 122 1.37 -7.30 -1.16
C THR A 122 0.61 -7.02 0.15
N VAL A 123 -0.06 -5.88 0.27
CA VAL A 123 -0.94 -5.57 1.40
C VAL A 123 -2.22 -6.39 1.30
N PHE A 124 -2.80 -6.51 0.10
CA PHE A 124 -4.00 -7.30 -0.13
C PHE A 124 -3.75 -8.81 0.06
N CYS A 125 -2.57 -9.32 -0.30
CA CYS A 125 -2.21 -10.72 -0.06
C CYS A 125 -2.14 -11.12 1.42
N ARG A 126 -2.14 -10.17 2.35
CA ARG A 126 -2.17 -10.44 3.80
C ARG A 126 -3.58 -10.54 4.37
N LEU A 127 -4.61 -10.32 3.55
CA LEU A 127 -6.00 -10.48 3.97
C LEU A 127 -6.37 -11.98 4.06
N PRO A 128 -7.24 -12.37 5.02
CA PRO A 128 -7.81 -13.71 5.05
C PRO A 128 -8.57 -14.05 3.76
N GLU A 129 -8.68 -15.33 3.43
CA GLU A 129 -9.26 -15.79 2.16
C GLU A 129 -10.71 -15.34 1.98
N TRP A 130 -11.57 -15.55 2.98
CA TRP A 130 -12.98 -15.15 2.89
C TRP A 130 -13.12 -13.64 2.79
N SER A 131 -12.27 -12.89 3.51
CA SER A 131 -12.28 -11.42 3.44
C SER A 131 -11.86 -10.93 2.05
N THR A 132 -10.93 -11.64 1.40
CA THR A 132 -10.44 -11.32 0.05
C THR A 132 -11.49 -11.60 -1.03
N PHE A 133 -12.25 -12.69 -0.92
CA PHE A 133 -13.33 -12.98 -1.89
C PHE A 133 -14.54 -12.07 -1.75
N LEU A 134 -14.81 -11.57 -0.54
CA LEU A 134 -15.95 -10.69 -0.28
C LEU A 134 -15.67 -9.20 -0.52
N LEU A 135 -14.39 -8.80 -0.56
CA LEU A 135 -13.98 -7.43 -0.86
C LEU A 135 -14.08 -7.13 -2.37
#